data_AF-A0A524PVT7-F1
#
_entry.id   AF-A0A524PVT7-F1
#
_cell.length_a   1.000
_cell.length_b   1.000
_cell.length_c   1.000
_cell.angle_alpha   90.00
_cell.angle_beta   90.00
_cell.angle_gamma   90.00
#
_symmetry.space_group_name_H-M   'P 1'
#
loop_
_entity.id
_entity.type
_entity.pdbx_description
1 polymer ?
#
loop_
_entity_poly.entity_id
_entity_poly.type
_entity_poly.pdbx_seq_one_letter_code
_entity_poly.pdbx_strand_id
1 'polypeptide(L)' 'MSALADLIIFPLDKGERVISCVAEAVKVIQGNGLDYQMGPMSTCSEGDGDDAIRVARA' A
#
# COMPACT_ATOMS: atom_id res chain seq x y z
N MET A 1 -9.98 3.70 16.69
CA MET A 1 -9.51 2.38 17.14
C MET A 1 -8.33 2.02 16.25
N SER A 2 -7.12 1.87 16.78
CA SER A 2 -5.93 1.65 15.93
C SER A 2 -6.03 0.32 15.18
N ALA A 3 -5.64 0.33 13.92
CA ALA A 3 -5.59 -0.83 13.03
C ALA A 3 -4.27 -0.83 12.24
N LEU A 4 -3.79 -2.05 11.96
CA LEU A 4 -2.68 -2.31 11.05
C LEU A 4 -3.22 -2.96 9.78
N ALA A 5 -2.83 -2.42 8.63
CA ALA A 5 -3.14 -2.97 7.32
C ALA A 5 -1.86 -3.37 6.60
N ASP A 6 -1.75 -4.66 6.23
CA ASP A 6 -0.64 -5.17 5.43
C ASP A 6 -1.10 -5.36 3.98
N LEU A 7 -0.53 -4.58 3.07
CA LEU A 7 -0.90 -4.56 1.66
C LEU A 7 0.10 -5.35 0.83
N ILE A 8 -0.44 -6.19 -0.05
CA ILE A 8 0.31 -6.93 -1.05
C ILE A 8 -0.36 -6.69 -2.40
N ILE A 9 0.43 -6.26 -3.39
CA ILE A 9 -0.08 -5.86 -4.71
C ILE A 9 0.51 -6.80 -5.75
N PHE A 10 -0.36 -7.55 -6.42
CA PHE A 10 -0.02 -8.42 -7.54
C PHE A 10 -0.69 -7.90 -8.82
N PRO A 11 -0.01 -7.04 -9.61
CA PRO A 11 -0.58 -6.56 -10.86
C PRO A 11 -0.73 -7.71 -11.85
N LEU A 12 -1.97 -8.03 -12.21
CA LEU A 12 -2.28 -9.04 -13.22
C LEU A 12 -2.20 -8.41 -14.62
N ASP A 13 -1.78 -9.21 -15.60
CA ASP A 13 -1.71 -8.84 -17.02
C ASP A 13 -0.87 -7.59 -17.34
N LYS A 14 0.07 -7.22 -16.47
CA LYS A 14 0.96 -6.05 -16.69
C LYS A 14 2.31 -6.39 -17.31
N GLY A 15 2.72 -7.67 -17.33
CA GLY A 15 4.01 -8.10 -17.87
C GLY A 15 5.17 -7.29 -17.29
N GLU A 16 5.96 -6.64 -18.14
CA GLU A 16 7.10 -5.81 -17.71
C GLU A 16 6.69 -4.53 -16.98
N ARG A 17 5.42 -4.07 -17.10
CA ARG A 17 4.89 -2.88 -16.41
C ARG A 17 4.47 -3.13 -14.97
N VAL A 18 4.79 -4.31 -14.41
CA VAL A 18 4.53 -4.62 -12.98
C VAL A 18 5.23 -3.60 -12.08
N ILE A 19 6.48 -3.25 -12.37
CA ILE A 19 7.28 -2.35 -11.53
C ILE A 19 6.64 -0.96 -11.46
N SER A 20 6.18 -0.41 -12.59
CA SER A 20 5.54 0.92 -12.61
C SER A 20 4.22 0.93 -11.83
N CYS A 21 3.43 -0.14 -11.95
CA CYS A 21 2.16 -0.28 -11.24
C CYS A 21 2.37 -0.36 -9.72
N VAL A 22 3.37 -1.12 -9.27
CA VAL A 22 3.73 -1.21 -7.84
C VAL A 22 4.30 0.12 -7.35
N ALA A 23 5.16 0.78 -8.14
CA ALA A 23 5.74 2.07 -7.76
C ALA A 23 4.69 3.18 -7.58
N GLU A 24 3.63 3.18 -8.39
CA GLU A 24 2.50 4.11 -8.24
C GLU A 24 1.73 3.85 -6.94
N ALA A 25 1.42 2.59 -6.63
CA ALA A 25 0.73 2.27 -5.38
C ALA A 25 1.57 2.59 -4.14
N VAL A 26 2.89 2.36 -4.19
CA VAL A 26 3.79 2.74 -3.10
C VAL A 26 3.82 4.25 -2.88
N LYS A 27 3.76 5.07 -3.94
CA LYS A 27 3.67 6.54 -3.80
C LYS A 27 2.40 6.97 -3.08
N VAL A 28 1.28 6.29 -3.33
CA VAL A 28 0.01 6.54 -2.60
C VAL A 28 0.17 6.23 -1.12
N ILE A 29 0.79 5.10 -0.78
CA ILE A 29 1.08 4.72 0.61
C ILE A 29 2.03 5.74 1.28
N GLN A 30 3.01 6.26 0.56
CA GLN A 30 3.94 7.26 1.13
C GLN A 30 3.30 8.65 1.33
N GLY A 31 2.28 8.98 0.53
CA GLY A 31 1.63 10.30 0.53
C GLY A 31 0.41 10.41 1.45
N ASN A 32 0.00 9.33 2.11
CA ASN A 32 -1.23 9.29 2.92
C ASN A 32 -1.08 9.90 4.33
N GLY A 33 0.15 10.17 4.79
CA GLY A 33 0.44 10.70 6.12
C GLY A 33 0.34 9.71 7.26
N LEU A 34 0.23 8.40 6.98
CA LEU A 34 0.22 7.33 7.98
C LEU A 34 1.63 6.76 8.18
N ASP A 35 1.87 6.20 9.37
CA ASP A 35 3.09 5.44 9.62
C ASP A 35 3.07 4.17 8.77
N TYR A 36 4.15 3.92 8.04
CA TYR A 36 4.26 2.76 7.16
C TYR A 36 5.63 2.10 7.24
N GLN A 37 5.66 0.80 6.95
CA GLN A 37 6.88 0.02 6.83
C GLN A 37 6.86 -0.77 5.52
N MET A 38 7.86 -0.55 4.68
CA MET A 38 8.03 -1.28 3.42
C MET A 38 8.86 -2.55 3.63
N GLY A 39 8.27 -3.70 3.32
CA GLY A 39 8.93 -4.99 3.29
C GLY A 39 9.20 -5.48 1.87
N PRO A 40 9.94 -6.59 1.71
CA PRO A 40 10.24 -7.16 0.39
C PRO A 40 9.00 -7.68 -0.35
N MET A 41 8.00 -8.13 0.40
CA MET A 41 6.80 -8.79 -0.14
C MET A 41 5.50 -8.02 0.14
N SER A 42 5.51 -7.07 1.06
CA SER A 42 4.33 -6.35 1.51
C SER A 42 4.69 -4.95 2.02
N THR A 43 3.69 -4.11 2.18
CA THR A 43 3.84 -2.81 2.84
C THR A 43 2.78 -2.69 3.93
N CYS A 44 3.23 -2.49 5.16
CA CYS A 44 2.35 -2.33 6.32
C CYS A 44 2.08 -0.85 6.59
N SER A 45 0.88 -0.50 7.03
CA SER A 45 0.49 0.86 7.43
C SER A 45 -0.35 0.82 8.70
N GLU A 46 -0.09 1.75 9.61
CA GLU A 46 -0.83 1.91 10.88
C GLU A 46 -1.69 3.18 10.84
N GLY A 47 -2.92 3.10 11.32
CA GLY A 47 -3.81 4.25 11.41
C GLY A 47 -5.12 3.95 12.12
N ASP A 48 -6.05 4.90 12.09
CA ASP A 48 -7.43 4.59 12.47
C ASP A 48 -8.03 3.61 11.45
N GLY A 49 -8.97 2.76 11.88
CA GLY A 49 -9.48 1.65 11.07
C GLY A 49 -9.89 2.03 9.64
N ASP A 50 -10.59 3.15 9.48
CA ASP A 50 -11.03 3.63 8.17
C ASP A 50 -9.87 4.23 7.34
N ASP A 51 -8.93 4.91 7.99
CA ASP A 51 -7.76 5.49 7.34
C ASP A 51 -6.79 4.41 6.84
N ALA A 52 -6.59 3.34 7.60
CA ALA A 52 -5.75 2.21 7.21
C ALA A 52 -6.30 1.49 5.96
N ILE A 53 -7.63 1.35 5.85
CA ILE A 53 -8.28 0.73 4.68
C ILE A 53 -8.32 1.68 3.48
N ARG A 54 -8.42 2.99 3.70
CA ARG A 54 -8.48 4.00 2.64
C ARG A 54 -7.30 3.89 1.66
N VAL A 55 -6.12 3.54 2.18
CA VAL A 55 -4.88 3.38 1.39
C VAL A 55 -5.02 2.30 0.31
N ALA A 56 -5.77 1.22 0.58
CA ALA A 56 -5.96 0.11 -0.35
C ALA A 56 -6.96 0.40 -1.48
N ARG A 57 -7.69 1.53 -1.42
CA ARG A 57 -8.76 1.87 -2.36
C ARG A 57 -8.38 2.99 -3.34
N ALA A 58 -7.23 3.63 -3.12
CA ALA A 58 -6.75 4.76 -3.90
C ALA A 58 -5.99 4.29 -5.15
#